data_AF-A7AUQ0-F1
#
_entry.id   AF-A7AUQ0-F1
#
_cell.length_a   1.000
_cell.length_b   1.000
_cell.length_c   1.000
_cell.angle_alpha   90.00
_cell.angle_beta   90.00
_cell.angle_gamma   90.00
#
_symmetry.space_group_name_H-M   'P 1'
#
loop_
_entity.id
_entity.type
_entity.pdbx_description
1 polymer ?
#
loop_
_entity_poly.entity_id
_entity_poly.type
_entity_poly.pdbx_seq_one_letter_code
_entity_poly.pdbx_strand_id
1 'polypeptide(L)'
;MLFFSIARYARYGSSKGRGPLLAKFAPIGFKKGFGAVGLGRHTKKGFFLINKMLVPNLHVPEHMDPELKPYVSPKTIKYLEDNK
;
A
#
# COMPACT_ATOMS: atom_id res chain seq x y z
N MET A 1 -13.60 -37.34 0.44
CA MET A 1 -13.29 -35.90 0.27
C MET A 1 -11.78 -35.63 0.20
N LEU A 2 -11.02 -36.37 -0.63
CA LEU A 2 -9.56 -36.18 -0.74
C LEU A 2 -9.12 -35.63 -2.12
N PHE A 3 -9.95 -35.85 -3.16
CA PHE A 3 -9.60 -35.54 -4.55
C PHE A 3 -9.76 -34.07 -4.98
N PHE A 4 -10.53 -33.25 -4.25
CA PHE A 4 -10.65 -31.81 -4.55
C PHE A 4 -9.46 -30.98 -4.04
N SER A 5 -8.57 -31.58 -3.24
CA SER A 5 -7.38 -30.95 -2.66
C SER A 5 -6.24 -30.81 -3.67
N ILE A 6 -6.12 -31.74 -4.63
CA ILE A 6 -5.06 -31.74 -5.65
C ILE A 6 -5.38 -30.75 -6.78
N ALA A 7 -6.67 -30.52 -7.07
CA ALA A 7 -7.10 -29.71 -8.21
C ALA A 7 -7.00 -28.18 -8.00
N ARG A 8 -6.75 -27.72 -6.77
CA ARG A 8 -6.60 -26.29 -6.45
C ARG A 8 -5.21 -26.08 -5.83
N TYR A 9 -4.22 -25.90 -6.69
CA TYR A 9 -2.80 -25.62 -6.40
C TYR A 9 -2.56 -24.41 -5.45
N ALA A 10 -3.01 -24.49 -4.20
CA ALA A 10 -2.56 -23.59 -3.15
C ALA A 10 -1.09 -23.91 -2.88
N ARG A 11 -0.20 -22.92 -3.02
CA ARG A 11 1.24 -23.11 -2.77
C ARG A 11 1.53 -23.44 -1.30
N TYR A 12 0.57 -23.18 -0.40
CA TYR A 12 0.68 -23.45 1.03
C TYR A 12 -0.65 -23.98 1.60
N GLY A 13 -0.56 -25.00 2.46
CA GLY A 13 -1.71 -25.57 3.17
C GLY A 13 -2.10 -24.79 4.44
N SER A 14 -3.35 -24.97 4.87
CA SER A 14 -3.95 -24.29 6.05
C SER A 14 -3.17 -24.49 7.36
N SER A 15 -2.34 -25.54 7.47
CA SER A 15 -1.60 -25.90 8.68
C SER A 15 -0.23 -25.21 8.82
N LYS A 16 0.22 -24.42 7.82
CA LYS A 16 1.57 -23.81 7.83
C LYS A 16 1.69 -22.50 8.61
N GLY A 17 0.65 -22.06 9.34
CA GLY A 17 0.75 -21.16 10.51
C GLY A 17 1.48 -19.80 10.34
N ARG A 18 1.59 -19.24 9.12
CA ARG A 18 2.38 -18.01 8.85
C ARG A 18 1.53 -16.74 8.73
N GLY A 19 0.56 -16.56 9.62
CA GLY A 19 -0.28 -15.37 9.67
C GLY A 19 -1.50 -15.39 8.72
N PRO A 20 -2.10 -14.23 8.41
CA PRO A 20 -3.37 -14.16 7.70
C PRO A 20 -3.26 -14.66 6.25
N LEU A 21 -4.36 -15.20 5.71
CA LEU A 21 -4.40 -15.70 4.33
C LEU A 21 -4.20 -14.55 3.32
N LEU A 22 -3.09 -14.62 2.58
CA LEU A 22 -2.74 -13.68 1.50
C LEU A 22 -2.95 -14.32 0.14
N ALA A 23 -3.24 -13.50 -0.87
CA ALA A 23 -3.39 -13.94 -2.26
C ALA A 23 -2.15 -14.67 -2.82
N LYS A 24 -0.96 -14.43 -2.24
CA LYS A 24 0.30 -15.09 -2.63
C LYS A 24 0.34 -16.58 -2.26
N PHE A 25 -0.39 -16.96 -1.22
CA PHE A 25 -0.33 -18.31 -0.63
C PHE A 25 -1.60 -19.12 -0.86
N ALA A 26 -2.68 -18.44 -1.24
CA ALA A 26 -3.99 -19.02 -1.50
C ALA A 26 -4.05 -19.81 -2.82
N PRO A 27 -5.04 -20.71 -2.98
CA PRO A 27 -5.26 -21.43 -4.23
C PRO A 27 -5.60 -20.52 -5.41
N ILE A 28 -5.43 -21.06 -6.61
CA ILE A 28 -5.81 -20.40 -7.87
C ILE A 28 -7.28 -19.96 -7.81
N GLY A 29 -7.54 -18.69 -8.15
CA GLY A 29 -8.86 -18.08 -8.06
C GLY A 29 -9.11 -17.22 -6.82
N PHE A 30 -8.33 -17.37 -5.74
CA PHE A 30 -8.40 -16.46 -4.61
C PHE A 30 -7.65 -15.15 -4.93
N LYS A 31 -8.41 -14.10 -5.24
CA LYS A 31 -7.87 -12.76 -5.52
C LYS A 31 -8.20 -11.83 -4.37
N LYS A 32 -7.17 -11.32 -3.69
CA LYS A 32 -7.27 -10.32 -2.63
C LYS A 32 -6.24 -9.22 -2.88
N GLY A 33 -6.68 -7.96 -2.83
CA GLY A 33 -5.80 -6.79 -2.93
C GLY A 33 -5.07 -6.47 -1.62
N PHE A 34 -4.13 -5.53 -1.68
CA PHE A 34 -3.29 -5.11 -0.55
C PHE A 34 -3.69 -3.73 0.02
N GLY A 35 -4.98 -3.40 0.01
CA GLY A 35 -5.48 -2.13 0.57
C GLY A 35 -5.28 -0.90 -0.31
N ALA A 36 -4.88 -1.07 -1.58
CA ALA A 36 -4.84 0.02 -2.54
C ALA A 36 -6.25 0.55 -2.85
N VAL A 37 -6.39 1.87 -2.95
CA VAL A 37 -7.66 2.53 -3.29
C VAL A 37 -8.04 2.26 -4.74
N GLY A 38 -9.32 2.01 -4.99
CA GLY A 38 -9.84 1.76 -6.35
C GLY A 38 -9.86 3.03 -7.20
N LEU A 39 -9.20 3.00 -8.36
CA LEU A 39 -9.04 4.17 -9.25
C LEU A 39 -10.12 4.26 -10.36
N GLY A 40 -11.11 3.37 -10.36
CA GLY A 40 -12.05 3.26 -11.46
C GLY A 40 -12.87 1.99 -11.42
N ARG A 41 -13.28 1.50 -12.59
CA ARG A 41 -14.18 0.35 -12.70
C ARG A 41 -13.76 -0.64 -13.79
N HIS A 42 -14.06 -1.91 -13.55
CA HIS A 42 -13.98 -2.94 -14.58
C HIS A 42 -15.16 -2.82 -15.56
N THR A 43 -14.90 -3.11 -16.83
CA THR A 43 -15.90 -3.21 -17.90
C THR A 43 -16.44 -4.63 -18.00
N LYS A 44 -17.58 -4.79 -18.67
CA LYS A 44 -18.19 -6.11 -18.94
C LYS A 44 -17.25 -7.08 -19.67
N LYS A 45 -16.31 -6.56 -20.48
CA LYS A 45 -15.34 -7.37 -21.26
C LYS A 45 -13.99 -7.56 -20.53
N GLY A 46 -13.89 -7.21 -19.25
CA GLY A 46 -12.67 -7.41 -18.45
C GLY A 46 -11.62 -6.30 -18.54
N PHE A 47 -11.79 -5.30 -19.42
CA PHE A 47 -10.96 -4.08 -19.40
C PHE A 47 -11.20 -3.25 -18.14
N PHE A 48 -10.28 -2.35 -17.81
CA PHE A 48 -10.42 -1.42 -16.70
C PHE A 48 -10.43 0.03 -17.20
N LEU A 49 -11.42 0.81 -16.78
CA LEU A 49 -11.51 2.24 -17.09
C LEU A 49 -11.08 3.04 -15.86
N ILE A 50 -10.00 3.80 -16.03
CA ILE A 50 -9.45 4.66 -14.98
C ILE A 50 -10.25 5.97 -14.95
N ASN A 51 -10.76 6.33 -13.77
CA ASN A 51 -11.34 7.64 -13.54
C ASN A 51 -10.22 8.61 -13.10
N LYS A 52 -9.88 9.57 -13.97
CA LYS A 52 -8.82 10.55 -13.70
C LYS A 52 -9.06 11.38 -12.44
N MET A 53 -10.31 11.55 -12.01
CA MET A 53 -10.64 12.28 -10.78
C MET A 53 -10.25 11.52 -9.50
N LEU A 54 -10.17 10.19 -9.56
CA LEU A 54 -9.78 9.36 -8.42
C LEU A 54 -8.27 9.18 -8.30
N VAL A 55 -7.53 9.59 -9.34
CA VAL A 55 -6.07 9.54 -9.32
C VAL A 55 -5.58 10.73 -8.49
N PRO A 56 -4.81 10.50 -7.41
CA PRO A 56 -4.32 11.58 -6.57
C PRO A 56 -3.33 12.45 -7.35
N ASN A 57 -3.61 13.75 -7.42
CA ASN A 57 -2.69 14.75 -7.94
C ASN A 57 -1.91 15.35 -6.78
N LEU A 58 -0.63 15.01 -6.69
CA LEU A 58 0.26 15.55 -5.66
C LEU A 58 0.72 16.95 -6.11
N HIS A 59 0.35 17.97 -5.34
CA HIS A 59 0.79 19.34 -5.59
C HIS A 59 2.20 19.53 -5.01
N VAL A 60 3.20 19.48 -5.89
CA VAL A 60 4.60 19.67 -5.53
C VAL A 60 4.96 21.15 -5.74
N PRO A 61 5.48 21.85 -4.72
CA PRO A 61 5.90 23.25 -4.89
C PRO A 61 7.11 23.35 -5.82
N GLU A 62 7.13 24.37 -6.68
CA GLU A 62 8.24 24.60 -7.62
C GLU A 62 9.51 25.06 -6.93
N HIS A 63 9.36 25.87 -5.88
CA HIS A 63 10.46 26.43 -5.12
C HIS A 63 10.32 26.01 -3.66
N MET A 64 11.37 25.39 -3.12
CA MET A 64 11.52 25.11 -1.71
C MET A 64 12.59 26.04 -1.17
N ASP A 65 12.37 26.61 0.01
CA ASP A 65 13.36 27.46 0.65
C ASP A 65 14.63 26.63 0.97
N PRO A 66 15.79 26.92 0.36
CA PRO A 66 17.00 26.14 0.54
C PRO A 66 17.61 26.28 1.95
N GLU A 67 17.22 27.33 2.69
CA GLU A 67 17.70 27.53 4.07
C GLU A 67 16.97 26.62 5.06
N LEU A 68 15.71 26.28 4.77
CA LEU A 68 14.90 25.41 5.60
C LEU A 68 15.32 23.94 5.42
N LYS A 69 15.84 23.38 6.52
CA LYS A 69 16.17 21.96 6.63
C LYS A 69 15.09 21.24 7.45
N PRO A 70 14.89 19.93 7.23
CA PRO A 70 13.94 19.14 8.02
C PRO A 70 14.35 18.97 9.50
N TYR A 71 15.55 19.42 9.87
CA TYR A 71 16.11 19.29 11.21
C TYR A 71 16.57 20.65 11.72
N VAL A 72 16.50 20.80 13.04
CA VAL A 72 16.98 21.97 13.78
C VAL A 72 18.22 21.60 14.58
N SER A 73 19.15 22.54 14.71
CA SER A 73 20.34 22.35 15.56
C SER A 73 19.94 22.16 17.03
N PRO A 74 20.49 21.16 17.75
CA PRO A 74 20.20 20.96 19.17
C PRO A 74 20.54 22.16 20.06
N LYS A 75 21.48 23.02 19.62
CA LYS A 75 21.84 24.24 20.36
C LYS A 75 20.68 25.22 20.46
N THR A 76 19.81 25.24 19.45
CA THR A 76 18.63 26.13 19.39
C THR A 76 17.69 25.91 20.57
N ILE A 77 17.55 24.66 21.06
CA ILE A 77 16.73 24.34 22.23
C ILE A 77 17.30 25.03 23.48
N LYS A 78 18.62 24.96 23.68
CA LYS A 78 19.30 25.61 24.80
C LYS A 78 19.14 27.13 24.75
N TYR A 79 19.32 27.73 23.56
CA TYR A 79 19.09 29.17 23.38
C TYR A 79 17.65 29.58 23.70
N LEU A 80 16.65 28.76 23.38
CA LEU A 80 15.25 29.05 23.71
C LEU A 80 14.94 28.92 25.20
N GLU A 81 15.62 28.03 25.93
CA GLU A 81 15.50 27.89 27.38
C GLU A 81 16.15 29.07 28.10
N ASP A 82 17.28 29.57 27.60
CA ASP A 82 18.02 30.70 28.19
C ASP A 82 17.34 32.07 27.97
N ASN A 83 16.48 32.21 26.95
CA ASN A 83 15.80 33.46 26.59
C ASN A 83 14.30 33.48 26.98
N LYS A 84 13.90 32.62 27.91
CA LYS A 84 12.53 32.48 28.40
C LYS A 84 12.40 33.08 29.81
#